data_AF-A0A5A7T3U0-F1
#
_entry.id   AF-A0A5A7T3U0-F1
#
_cell.length_a   1.000
_cell.length_b   1.000
_cell.length_c   1.000
_cell.angle_alpha   90.00
_cell.angle_beta   90.00
_cell.angle_gamma   90.00
#
_symmetry.space_group_name_H-M   'P 1'
#
loop_
_entity.id
_entity.type
_entity.pdbx_description
1 polymer ?
#
loop_
_entity_poly.entity_id
_entity_poly.type
_entity_poly.pdbx_seq_one_letter_code
_entity_poly.pdbx_strand_id
1 'polypeptide(L)'
;MDADFAGDPDKRKSLTGFAFTLGENLISWKSNLQSVVALSTTEAEFIVVSEVVKEAMWLRGIVSKLGYKQEAVELMCDNQSAIHLTKNKHYHDRTKHIDVKLHFVQDIIEK
;
A
#
# COMPACT_ATOMS: atom_id res chain seq x y z
N MET A 1 -6.72 -1.09 3.92
CA MET A 1 -5.75 0.02 3.99
C MET A 1 -6.44 1.28 3.53
N ASP A 2 -5.98 2.44 3.98
CA ASP A 2 -6.61 3.74 3.75
C ASP A 2 -5.59 4.87 3.87
N ALA A 3 -5.82 5.98 3.19
CA ALA A 3 -5.05 7.21 3.28
C ALA A 3 -5.93 8.44 3.44
N ASP A 4 -5.82 9.14 4.57
CA ASP A 4 -6.47 10.45 4.74
C ASP A 4 -5.63 11.54 4.08
N PHE A 5 -6.10 12.02 2.92
CA PHE A 5 -5.37 12.95 2.08
C PHE A 5 -5.23 14.33 2.72
N ALA A 6 -3.98 14.76 2.90
CA ALA A 6 -3.64 16.04 3.51
C ALA A 6 -4.34 16.28 4.87
N GLY A 7 -4.50 15.21 5.66
CA GLY A 7 -5.10 15.25 7.00
C GLY A 7 -4.28 16.06 8.02
N ASP A 8 -2.98 16.25 7.81
CA ASP A 8 -2.15 17.15 8.62
C ASP A 8 -2.43 18.63 8.28
N PRO A 9 -2.98 19.44 9.20
CA PRO A 9 -3.30 20.84 8.92
C PRO A 9 -2.05 21.70 8.69
N ASP A 10 -0.91 21.36 9.32
CA ASP A 10 0.30 22.18 9.28
C ASP A 10 1.15 21.84 8.07
N LYS A 11 1.37 20.55 7.81
CA LYS A 11 2.27 20.09 6.74
C LYS A 11 1.55 19.60 5.49
N ARG A 12 0.21 19.48 5.55
CA ARG A 12 -0.64 18.94 4.47
C ARG A 12 -0.20 17.55 4.00
N LYS A 13 0.45 16.79 4.89
CA LYS A 13 0.82 15.39 4.67
C LYS A 13 -0.40 14.51 4.90
N SER A 14 -0.50 13.45 4.10
CA SER A 14 -1.56 12.46 4.28
C SER A 14 -1.26 11.53 5.45
N LEU A 15 -2.29 11.01 6.11
CA LEU A 15 -2.15 9.97 7.12
C LEU A 15 -2.32 8.60 6.46
N THR A 16 -1.41 7.68 6.74
CA THR A 16 -1.49 6.29 6.31
C THR A 16 -2.16 5.46 7.39
N GLY A 17 -3.05 4.55 6.99
CA GLY A 17 -3.65 3.55 7.88
C GLY A 17 -3.68 2.17 7.23
N PHE A 18 -3.20 1.15 7.95
CA PHE A 18 -3.43 -0.25 7.57
C PHE A 18 -3.44 -1.19 8.76
N ALA A 19 -4.01 -2.38 8.55
CA ALA A 19 -4.04 -3.49 9.48
C ALA A 19 -3.96 -4.80 8.69
N PHE A 20 -3.22 -5.77 9.23
CA PHE A 20 -3.10 -7.13 8.73
C PHE A 20 -3.60 -8.10 9.78
N THR A 21 -4.44 -9.04 9.34
CA THR A 21 -4.92 -10.14 10.17
C THR A 21 -4.41 -11.48 9.65
N LEU A 22 -4.27 -12.45 10.55
CA LEU A 22 -4.09 -13.86 10.24
C LEU A 22 -5.27 -14.63 10.86
N GLY A 23 -6.23 -15.02 10.02
CA GLY A 23 -7.54 -15.41 10.48
C GLY A 23 -8.22 -14.24 11.20
N GLU A 24 -8.68 -14.46 12.43
CA GLU A 24 -9.35 -13.44 13.25
C GLU A 24 -8.39 -12.59 14.10
N ASN A 25 -7.08 -12.86 14.03
CA ASN A 25 -6.09 -12.20 14.89
C ASN A 25 -5.39 -11.06 14.15
N LEU A 26 -5.36 -9.87 14.75
CA LEU A 26 -4.56 -8.73 14.28
C LEU A 26 -3.07 -9.00 14.55
N ILE A 27 -2.25 -8.99 13.50
CA ILE A 27 -0.81 -9.33 13.58
C ILE A 27 0.12 -8.16 13.28
N SER A 28 -0.35 -7.15 12.53
CA SER A 28 0.41 -5.93 12.26
C SER A 28 -0.55 -4.79 11.92
N TRP A 29 -0.21 -3.57 12.32
CA TRP A 29 -0.97 -2.37 11.97
C TRP A 29 -0.05 -1.16 12.00
N LYS A 30 -0.46 -0.10 11.30
CA LYS A 30 0.28 1.16 11.29
C LYS A 30 -0.68 2.32 11.10
N SER A 31 -0.41 3.40 11.82
CA SER A 31 -0.99 4.71 11.56
C SER A 31 0.09 5.78 11.70
N ASN A 32 0.40 6.50 10.62
CA ASN A 32 1.45 7.51 10.62
C ASN A 32 1.27 8.53 9.50
N LEU A 33 1.88 9.70 9.67
CA LEU A 33 2.03 10.67 8.59
C LEU A 33 2.93 10.11 7.48
N GLN A 34 2.53 10.30 6.23
CA GLN A 34 3.35 10.01 5.07
C GLN A 34 4.62 10.86 5.09
N SER A 35 5.74 10.27 4.67
CA SER A 35 7.02 11.00 4.64
C SER A 35 7.01 12.14 3.63
N VAL A 36 6.23 12.00 2.56
CA VAL A 36 6.08 12.96 1.47
C VAL A 36 4.67 13.56 1.46
N VAL A 37 4.53 14.73 0.84
CA VAL A 37 3.22 15.35 0.57
C VAL A 37 2.70 14.78 -0.75
N ALA A 38 1.57 14.07 -0.71
CA ALA A 38 0.90 13.59 -1.91
C ALA A 38 0.18 14.76 -2.60
N LEU A 39 0.01 14.68 -3.92
CA LEU A 39 -0.70 15.70 -4.71
C LEU A 39 -2.13 15.29 -5.08
N SER A 40 -2.54 14.08 -4.74
CA SER A 40 -3.91 13.58 -4.91
C SER A 40 -4.24 12.49 -3.89
N THR A 41 -5.54 12.21 -3.71
CA THR A 41 -6.01 11.05 -2.93
C THR A 41 -5.49 9.74 -3.51
N THR A 42 -5.51 9.58 -4.84
CA THR A 42 -4.96 8.40 -5.53
C THR A 42 -3.48 8.20 -5.25
N GLU A 43 -2.69 9.27 -5.25
CA GLU A 43 -1.27 9.19 -4.93
C GLU A 43 -1.06 8.82 -3.45
N ALA A 44 -1.80 9.44 -2.53
CA ALA A 44 -1.74 9.12 -1.12
C ALA A 44 -2.04 7.63 -0.88
N GLU A 45 -3.11 7.12 -1.48
CA GLU A 45 -3.49 5.71 -1.45
C GLU A 45 -2.39 4.82 -2.03
N PHE A 46 -1.84 5.16 -3.19
CA PHE A 46 -0.80 4.36 -3.83
C PHE A 46 0.50 4.32 -3.00
N ILE A 47 0.81 5.40 -2.28
CA ILE A 47 1.91 5.40 -1.30
C ILE A 47 1.63 4.36 -0.22
N VAL A 48 0.40 4.29 0.31
CA VAL A 48 0.01 3.27 1.29
C VAL A 48 0.10 1.85 0.70
N VAL A 49 -0.35 1.65 -0.55
CA VAL A 49 -0.23 0.35 -1.25
C VAL A 49 1.23 -0.12 -1.23
N SER A 50 2.17 0.77 -1.57
CA SER A 50 3.59 0.44 -1.58
C SER A 50 4.14 0.04 -0.20
N GLU A 51 3.63 0.64 0.89
CA GLU A 51 4.02 0.28 2.25
C GLU A 51 3.43 -1.07 2.66
N VAL A 52 2.15 -1.27 2.38
CA VAL A 52 1.38 -2.49 2.68
C VAL A 52 1.98 -3.69 1.95
N VAL A 53 2.39 -3.55 0.68
CA VAL A 53 3.05 -4.63 -0.07
C VAL A 53 4.37 -5.05 0.60
N LYS A 54 5.19 -4.10 1.06
CA LYS A 54 6.44 -4.43 1.78
C LYS A 54 6.17 -5.15 3.08
N GLU A 55 5.19 -4.67 3.85
CA GLU A 55 4.77 -5.31 5.10
C GLU A 55 4.25 -6.73 4.86
N ALA A 56 3.39 -6.92 3.85
CA ALA A 56 2.86 -8.22 3.46
C ALA A 56 3.97 -9.22 3.08
N MET A 57 4.97 -8.79 2.31
CA MET A 57 6.12 -9.62 1.96
C MET A 57 6.91 -10.07 3.20
N TRP A 58 7.14 -9.14 4.14
CA TRP A 58 7.84 -9.43 5.38
C TRP A 58 7.05 -10.40 6.27
N LEU A 59 5.75 -10.14 6.46
CA LEU A 59 4.85 -11.00 7.22
C LEU A 59 4.74 -12.40 6.62
N ARG A 60 4.64 -12.51 5.29
CA ARG A 60 4.62 -13.82 4.60
C ARG A 60 5.87 -14.65 4.93
N GLY A 61 7.04 -14.00 5.00
CA GLY A 61 8.28 -14.64 5.40
C GLY A 61 8.27 -15.17 6.84
N ILE A 62 7.70 -14.41 7.78
CA ILE A 62 7.57 -14.82 9.19
C ILE A 62 6.57 -15.95 9.33
N VAL A 63 5.37 -15.79 8.76
CA VAL A 63 4.27 -16.74 8.85
C VAL A 63 4.65 -18.09 8.22
N SER A 64 5.41 -18.06 7.12
CA SER A 64 5.99 -19.27 6.49
C SER A 64 6.96 -20.00 7.43
N LYS A 65 7.84 -19.28 8.14
CA LYS A 65 8.76 -19.88 9.13
C LYS A 65 8.02 -20.48 10.34
N LEU A 66 6.84 -19.99 10.66
CA LEU A 66 5.96 -20.54 11.69
C LEU A 66 5.18 -21.78 11.21
N GLY A 67 5.36 -22.21 9.96
CA GLY A 67 4.73 -23.40 9.39
C GLY A 67 3.43 -23.13 8.63
N TYR A 68 3.01 -21.87 8.51
CA TYR A 68 1.81 -21.49 7.78
C TYR A 68 2.17 -21.05 6.36
N LYS A 69 1.81 -21.86 5.36
CA LYS A 69 1.96 -21.49 3.95
C LYS A 69 0.81 -20.58 3.52
N GLN A 70 1.13 -19.34 3.14
CA GLN A 70 0.19 -18.40 2.55
C GLN A 70 0.37 -18.39 1.03
N GLU A 71 -0.65 -18.84 0.30
CA GLU A 71 -0.66 -18.83 -1.16
C GLU A 71 -0.71 -17.40 -1.70
N ALA A 72 -1.60 -16.58 -1.14
CA ALA A 72 -1.77 -15.17 -1.46
C ALA A 72 -2.02 -14.34 -0.21
N VAL A 73 -1.82 -13.03 -0.31
CA VAL A 73 -2.21 -12.05 0.70
C VAL A 73 -3.23 -11.11 0.06
N GLU A 74 -4.44 -11.07 0.61
CA GLU A 74 -5.48 -10.18 0.11
C GLU A 74 -5.28 -8.76 0.66
N LEU A 75 -5.28 -7.78 -0.25
CA LEU A 75 -5.17 -6.36 0.10
C LEU A 75 -6.47 -5.66 -0.27
N MET A 76 -7.10 -5.02 0.72
CA MET A 76 -8.32 -4.24 0.55
C MET A 76 -8.00 -2.75 0.47
N CYS A 77 -8.38 -2.12 -0.65
CA CYS A 77 -8.31 -0.68 -0.90
C CYS A 77 -9.68 -0.23 -1.46
N ASP A 78 -10.16 0.93 -1.05
CA ASP A 78 -11.43 1.50 -1.51
C ASP A 78 -11.26 2.38 -2.76
N ASN A 79 -10.05 2.92 -2.97
CA ASN A 79 -9.73 3.78 -4.11
C ASN A 79 -9.51 2.98 -5.41
N GLN A 80 -10.52 2.99 -6.27
CA GLN A 80 -10.49 2.32 -7.57
C GLN A 80 -9.39 2.80 -8.50
N SER A 81 -8.99 4.08 -8.41
CA SER A 81 -7.88 4.60 -9.22
C SER A 81 -6.55 4.02 -8.77
N ALA A 82 -6.34 3.87 -7.46
CA ALA A 82 -5.14 3.21 -6.93
C ALA A 82 -5.09 1.73 -7.34
N ILE A 83 -6.22 1.01 -7.27
CA ILE A 83 -6.33 -0.38 -7.76
C ILE A 83 -6.07 -0.46 -9.27
N HIS A 84 -6.55 0.51 -10.05
CA HIS A 84 -6.32 0.52 -11.49
C HIS A 84 -4.83 0.67 -11.82
N LEU A 85 -4.11 1.50 -11.06
CA LEU A 85 -2.67 1.68 -11.21
C LEU A 85 -1.88 0.41 -10.88
N THR A 86 -2.36 -0.46 -10.01
CA THR A 86 -1.68 -1.74 -9.74
C THR A 86 -1.84 -2.76 -10.87
N LYS A 87 -2.86 -2.61 -11.73
CA LYS A 87 -3.19 -3.59 -12.78
C LYS A 87 -2.71 -3.17 -14.17
N ASN A 88 -2.51 -1.88 -14.42
CA ASN A 88 -2.22 -1.37 -15.75
C ASN A 88 -0.80 -0.78 -15.83
N LYS A 89 0.02 -1.36 -16.72
CA LYS A 89 1.37 -0.88 -17.05
C LYS A 89 1.38 0.33 -18.00
N HIS A 90 0.21 0.85 -18.37
CA HIS A 90 0.14 1.99 -19.27
C HIS A 90 0.64 3.25 -18.56
N TYR A 91 1.67 3.86 -19.15
CA TYR A 91 2.29 5.08 -18.66
C TYR A 91 1.25 6.21 -18.56
N HIS A 92 1.11 6.75 -17.35
CA HIS A 92 0.35 7.97 -17.10
C HIS A 92 1.33 9.11 -16.80
N ASP A 93 1.32 10.17 -17.61
CA ASP A 93 2.14 11.37 -17.38
C ASP A 93 2.01 11.94 -15.95
N ARG A 94 0.86 11.70 -15.33
CA ARG A 94 0.50 12.15 -13.98
C ARG A 94 1.05 11.28 -12.85
N THR A 95 1.76 10.18 -13.12
CA THR A 95 2.29 9.28 -12.08
C THR A 95 3.81 9.16 -12.10
N LYS A 96 4.51 9.96 -12.91
CA LYS A 96 5.97 9.91 -13.06
C LYS A 96 6.73 10.05 -11.73
N HIS A 97 6.20 10.85 -10.79
CA HIS A 97 6.79 11.07 -9.46
C HIS A 97 6.63 9.90 -8.49
N ILE A 98 5.76 8.92 -8.80
CA ILE A 98 5.59 7.68 -8.02
C ILE A 98 5.97 6.43 -8.83
N ASP A 99 6.60 6.61 -9.99
CA ASP A 99 6.80 5.55 -10.98
C ASP A 99 7.60 4.35 -10.46
N VAL A 100 8.60 4.61 -9.62
CA VAL A 100 9.40 3.56 -8.96
C VAL A 100 8.54 2.70 -8.02
N LYS A 101 7.64 3.33 -7.24
CA LYS A 101 6.72 2.60 -6.37
C LYS A 101 5.71 1.81 -7.19
N LEU A 102 5.26 2.36 -8.31
CA LEU A 102 4.31 1.74 -9.22
C LEU A 102 4.87 0.45 -9.80
N HIS A 103 6.04 0.52 -10.43
CA HIS A 103 6.74 -0.64 -10.97
C HIS A 103 7.01 -1.70 -9.89
N PHE A 104 7.50 -1.30 -8.70
CA PHE A 104 7.72 -2.23 -7.59
C PHE A 104 6.45 -2.99 -7.19
N VAL A 105 5.33 -2.29 -7.02
CA VAL A 105 4.06 -2.93 -6.62
C VAL A 105 3.55 -3.87 -7.72
N GLN A 106 3.62 -3.45 -8.98
CA GLN A 106 3.20 -4.27 -10.12
C GLN A 106 4.04 -5.56 -10.24
N ASP A 107 5.36 -5.46 -10.10
CA ASP A 107 6.27 -6.62 -10.12
C ASP A 107 6.00 -7.64 -9.01
N ILE A 108 5.43 -7.21 -7.89
CA ILE A 108 5.06 -8.11 -6.79
C ILE A 108 3.68 -8.73 -7.02
N ILE A 109 2.73 -7.98 -7.59
CA ILE A 109 1.38 -8.48 -7.87
C ILE A 109 1.36 -9.47 -9.05
N GLU A 110 2.29 -9.33 -10.01
CA GLU A 110 2.43 -10.28 -11.12
C GLU A 110 3.09 -11.62 -10.74
N LYS A 111 3.65 -11.75 -9.54
CA LYS A 111 4.34 -12.96 -9.04
C LYS A 111 3.45 -13.82 -8.17
#